data_AF-F0RFW9-F1
#
_entry.id   AF-F0RFW9-F1
#
_cell.length_a   1.000
_cell.length_b   1.000
_cell.length_c   1.000
_cell.angle_alpha   90.00
_cell.angle_beta   90.00
_cell.angle_gamma   90.00
#
_symmetry.space_group_name_H-M   'P 1'
#
loop_
_entity.id
_entity.type
_entity.pdbx_description
1 polymer ?
#
loop_
_entity_poly.entity_id
_entity_poly.type
_entity_poly.pdbx_seq_one_letter_code
_entity_poly.pdbx_strand_id
1 'polypeptide(L)'
;MSETINITNNEVTVTKVALPAPDGSYDSLNEQITYLLIVTNNGPNTLTNVTISDPIADSGSISPASVATLAPSASARFTLTHSINNSELMALMVTNSATAQAELPNGFSISDTSDDPSDSTNFDANSDGEPDDVTIVILGRPKTVITNRKITHRVKLN
;
A
#
# COMPACT_ATOMS: atom_id res chain seq x y z
N MET A 1 -0.26 31.78 2.14
CA MET A 1 -1.35 31.02 1.49
C MET A 1 -0.66 30.15 0.47
N SER A 2 -0.54 28.86 0.74
CA SER A 2 -0.01 27.93 -0.27
C SER A 2 -1.18 27.61 -1.18
N GLU A 3 -1.10 28.09 -2.42
CA GLU A 3 -2.09 27.83 -3.44
C GLU A 3 -1.74 26.47 -4.05
N THR A 4 -2.58 25.47 -3.79
CA THR A 4 -2.48 24.17 -4.44
C THR A 4 -3.01 24.37 -5.86
N ILE A 5 -2.10 24.55 -6.82
CA ILE A 5 -2.47 24.53 -8.22
C ILE A 5 -2.82 23.07 -8.54
N ASN A 6 -4.09 22.79 -8.81
CA ASN A 6 -4.50 21.52 -9.41
C ASN A 6 -3.96 21.50 -10.85
N ILE A 7 -2.73 21.03 -11.03
CA ILE A 7 -2.16 20.81 -12.35
C ILE A 7 -2.79 19.50 -12.86
N THR A 8 -3.59 19.58 -13.92
CA THR A 8 -4.09 18.44 -14.71
C THR A 8 -2.96 17.74 -15.46
N ASN A 9 -1.96 17.24 -14.75
CA ASN A 9 -0.83 16.60 -15.41
C ASN A 9 -0.29 15.50 -14.50
N ASN A 10 -0.62 14.27 -14.90
CA ASN A 10 0.03 13.01 -14.63
C ASN A 10 1.57 13.12 -14.84
N GLU A 11 2.25 13.98 -14.07
CA GLU A 11 3.70 14.20 -14.12
C GLU A 11 4.43 13.22 -13.21
N VAL A 12 3.73 12.72 -12.20
CA VAL A 12 4.14 11.61 -11.36
C VAL A 12 3.01 10.60 -11.33
N THR A 13 3.32 9.33 -11.55
CA THR A 13 2.38 8.25 -11.24
C THR A 13 2.96 7.27 -10.26
N VAL A 14 2.10 6.58 -9.52
CA VAL A 14 2.48 5.47 -8.66
C VAL A 14 1.59 4.24 -8.89
N THR A 15 2.20 3.10 -9.15
CA THR A 15 1.50 1.80 -9.08
C THR A 15 1.83 1.12 -7.76
N LYS A 16 0.89 0.33 -7.24
CA LYS A 16 1.03 -0.43 -6.02
C LYS A 16 0.46 -1.82 -6.20
N VAL A 17 1.23 -2.83 -5.81
CA VAL A 17 0.81 -4.23 -5.82
C VAL A 17 1.21 -4.91 -4.53
N ALA A 18 0.35 -5.81 -4.04
CA ALA A 18 0.73 -6.73 -2.98
C ALA A 18 1.58 -7.87 -3.55
N LEU A 19 2.67 -8.21 -2.87
CA LEU A 19 3.46 -9.38 -3.20
C LEU A 19 2.74 -10.65 -2.73
N PRO A 20 2.93 -11.80 -3.40
CA PRO A 20 2.37 -13.07 -2.97
C PRO A 20 2.82 -13.43 -1.55
N ALA A 21 1.92 -14.02 -0.76
CA ALA A 21 2.26 -14.55 0.55
C ALA A 21 3.37 -15.61 0.44
N PRO A 22 4.43 -15.55 1.27
CA PRO A 22 5.55 -16.50 1.18
C PRO A 22 5.15 -17.96 1.37
N ASP A 23 4.11 -18.24 2.15
CA ASP A 23 3.60 -19.58 2.42
C ASP A 23 2.38 -19.96 1.55
N GLY A 24 2.00 -19.07 0.64
CA GLY A 24 0.89 -19.24 -0.31
C GLY A 24 -0.43 -18.58 0.10
N SER A 25 -0.62 -18.15 1.35
CA SER A 25 -1.86 -17.44 1.73
C SER A 25 -1.71 -16.56 2.96
N TYR A 26 -2.17 -15.32 2.87
CA TYR A 26 -2.32 -14.45 4.03
C TYR A 26 -3.53 -14.88 4.87
N ASP A 27 -3.33 -15.51 6.03
CA ASP A 27 -4.41 -16.10 6.83
C ASP A 27 -4.23 -15.98 8.35
N SER A 28 -3.19 -15.26 8.80
CA SER A 28 -2.81 -15.22 10.20
C SER A 28 -2.71 -13.80 10.76
N LEU A 29 -3.03 -13.65 12.05
CA LEU A 29 -2.90 -12.35 12.75
C LEU A 29 -1.42 -11.95 12.86
N ASN A 30 -1.12 -10.67 12.60
CA ASN A 30 0.22 -10.09 12.53
C ASN A 30 1.10 -10.68 11.42
N GLU A 31 0.53 -11.44 10.50
CA GLU A 31 1.22 -11.80 9.27
C GLU A 31 1.44 -10.54 8.42
N GLN A 32 2.59 -10.45 7.76
CA GLN A 32 3.03 -9.23 7.10
C GLN A 32 2.79 -9.29 5.60
N ILE A 33 1.95 -8.40 5.09
CA ILE A 33 1.81 -8.16 3.65
C ILE A 33 2.92 -7.22 3.22
N THR A 34 3.68 -7.62 2.22
CA THR A 34 4.67 -6.75 1.57
C THR A 34 4.07 -6.14 0.31
N TYR A 35 4.15 -4.83 0.16
CA TYR A 35 3.73 -4.10 -1.04
C TYR A 35 4.96 -3.62 -1.82
N LEU A 36 4.85 -3.67 -3.15
CA LEU A 36 5.79 -3.05 -4.07
C LEU A 36 5.11 -1.85 -4.71
N LEU A 37 5.77 -0.70 -4.66
CA LEU A 37 5.34 0.53 -5.32
C LEU A 37 6.36 0.97 -6.35
N ILE A 38 5.87 1.43 -7.50
CA ILE A 38 6.70 1.97 -8.58
C ILE A 38 6.24 3.40 -8.85
N VAL A 39 7.06 4.38 -8.46
CA VAL A 39 6.83 5.79 -8.77
C VAL A 39 7.51 6.12 -10.09
N THR A 40 6.81 6.72 -11.04
CA THR A 40 7.33 7.09 -12.36
C THR A 40 7.21 8.59 -12.59
N ASN A 41 8.26 9.21 -13.08
CA ASN A 41 8.23 10.60 -13.53
C ASN A 41 7.84 10.65 -15.02
N ASN A 42 6.61 11.05 -15.29
CA ASN A 42 6.07 11.21 -16.64
C ASN A 42 6.25 12.65 -17.17
N GLY A 43 6.64 13.58 -16.30
CA GLY A 43 6.89 14.98 -16.64
C GLY A 43 8.23 15.22 -17.35
N PRO A 44 8.42 16.41 -17.95
CA PRO A 44 9.67 16.79 -18.62
C PRO A 44 10.77 17.23 -17.65
N ASN A 45 10.43 17.44 -16.37
CA ASN A 45 11.34 17.99 -15.35
C ASN A 45 11.85 16.88 -14.43
N THR A 46 13.10 16.99 -13.97
CA THR A 46 13.60 16.13 -12.89
C THR A 46 12.85 16.43 -11.59
N LEU A 47 12.24 15.41 -11.01
CA LEU A 47 11.60 15.48 -9.70
C LEU A 47 12.64 15.34 -8.60
N THR A 48 12.37 15.95 -7.45
CA THR A 48 13.20 15.86 -6.25
C THR A 48 12.37 15.46 -5.03
N ASN A 49 13.02 14.97 -3.97
CA ASN A 49 12.37 14.61 -2.71
C ASN A 49 11.18 13.65 -2.87
N VAL A 50 11.35 12.60 -3.68
CA VAL A 50 10.29 11.63 -3.96
C VAL A 50 10.07 10.76 -2.72
N THR A 51 8.84 10.76 -2.19
CA THR A 51 8.45 10.06 -0.96
C THR A 51 7.11 9.35 -1.13
N ILE A 52 6.83 8.40 -0.23
CA ILE A 52 5.57 7.67 -0.15
C ILE A 52 4.93 7.94 1.22
N SER A 53 3.61 8.14 1.23
CA SER A 53 2.77 8.07 2.42
C SER A 53 1.73 6.98 2.25
N ASP A 54 1.51 6.15 3.27
CA ASP A 54 0.54 5.07 3.26
C ASP A 54 -0.16 5.04 4.64
N PRO A 55 -1.51 5.15 4.71
CA PRO A 55 -2.24 5.23 5.97
C PRO A 55 -2.16 3.97 6.84
N ILE A 56 -1.93 2.80 6.25
CA ILE A 56 -1.91 1.52 6.97
C ILE A 56 -0.52 0.90 7.05
N ALA A 57 0.49 1.48 6.42
CA ALA A 57 1.86 1.00 6.50
C ALA A 57 2.35 0.94 7.95
N ASP A 58 3.06 -0.14 8.27
CA ASP A 58 3.75 -0.28 9.55
C ASP A 58 4.76 0.87 9.68
N SER A 59 4.86 1.45 10.89
CA SER A 59 5.75 2.59 11.13
C SER A 59 7.20 2.26 10.76
N GLY A 60 7.77 3.05 9.85
CA GLY A 60 9.16 2.89 9.39
C GLY A 60 9.39 1.76 8.39
N SER A 61 8.33 1.14 7.85
CA SER A 61 8.45 0.06 6.86
C SER A 61 8.76 0.53 5.44
N ILE A 62 8.45 1.78 5.12
CA ILE A 62 8.67 2.35 3.79
C ILE A 62 10.17 2.44 3.49
N SER A 63 10.59 1.79 2.41
CA SER A 63 11.99 1.68 2.00
C SER A 63 12.14 1.80 0.48
N PRO A 64 13.04 2.65 -0.04
CA PRO A 64 13.79 3.65 0.71
C PRO A 64 12.86 4.71 1.33
N ALA A 65 13.32 5.44 2.36
CA ALA A 65 12.51 6.49 2.97
C ALA A 65 12.22 7.64 1.98
N SER A 66 13.15 7.91 1.06
CA SER A 66 12.99 8.85 -0.03
C SER A 66 13.95 8.55 -1.17
N VAL A 67 13.64 9.09 -2.35
CA VAL A 67 14.56 9.16 -3.50
C VAL A 67 14.85 10.62 -3.79
N ALA A 68 16.14 10.99 -3.73
CA ALA A 68 16.56 12.38 -3.81
C ALA A 68 16.20 13.04 -5.15
N THR A 69 16.35 12.31 -6.25
CA THR A 69 16.09 12.80 -7.61
C THR A 69 15.51 11.69 -8.48
N LEU A 70 14.55 12.02 -9.34
CA LEU A 70 13.99 11.12 -10.35
C LEU A 70 13.93 11.85 -11.69
N ALA A 71 14.78 11.43 -12.62
CA ALA A 71 14.87 12.02 -13.96
C ALA A 71 13.58 11.79 -14.77
N PRO A 72 13.32 12.60 -15.81
CA PRO A 72 12.21 12.35 -16.74
C PRO A 72 12.21 10.92 -17.27
N SER A 73 11.03 10.31 -17.32
CA SER A 73 10.78 8.92 -17.74
C SER A 73 11.46 7.84 -16.90
N ALA A 74 12.09 8.20 -15.77
CA ALA A 74 12.66 7.23 -14.85
C ALA A 74 11.63 6.78 -13.81
N SER A 75 11.84 5.58 -13.26
CA SER A 75 11.03 5.05 -12.16
C SER A 75 11.88 4.72 -10.93
N ALA A 76 11.30 4.91 -9.76
CA ALA A 76 11.85 4.53 -8.46
C ALA A 76 11.00 3.41 -7.84
N ARG A 77 11.66 2.50 -7.12
CA ARG A 77 11.00 1.40 -6.43
C ARG A 77 10.95 1.67 -4.94
N PHE A 78 9.78 1.47 -4.34
CA PHE A 78 9.56 1.49 -2.91
C PHE A 78 8.93 0.17 -2.45
N THR A 79 9.23 -0.24 -1.24
CA THR A 79 8.56 -1.34 -0.55
C THR A 79 8.04 -0.85 0.77
N LEU A 80 6.90 -1.34 1.20
CA LEU A 80 6.38 -1.12 2.54
C LEU A 80 5.68 -2.38 3.05
N THR A 81 5.43 -2.43 4.34
CA THR A 81 4.77 -3.58 4.98
C THR A 81 3.55 -3.17 5.77
N HIS A 82 2.61 -4.10 5.88
CA HIS A 82 1.42 -3.95 6.72
C HIS A 82 1.19 -5.24 7.50
N SER A 83 1.04 -5.13 8.82
CA SER A 83 0.73 -6.26 9.69
C SER A 83 -0.78 -6.46 9.82
N ILE A 84 -1.27 -7.62 9.36
CA ILE A 84 -2.71 -7.94 9.33
C ILE A 84 -3.31 -7.88 10.74
N ASN A 85 -4.40 -7.13 10.87
CA ASN A 85 -5.13 -7.00 12.13
C ASN A 85 -6.38 -7.91 12.18
N ASN A 86 -7.01 -7.95 13.35
CA ASN A 86 -8.14 -8.85 13.59
C ASN A 86 -9.40 -8.45 12.80
N SER A 87 -9.63 -7.16 12.53
CA SER A 87 -10.78 -6.72 11.73
C SER A 87 -10.65 -7.13 10.27
N GLU A 88 -9.45 -7.01 9.70
CA GLU A 88 -9.17 -7.45 8.32
C GLU A 88 -9.31 -8.96 8.19
N LEU A 89 -8.76 -9.71 9.16
CA LEU A 89 -8.89 -11.17 9.19
C LEU A 89 -10.35 -11.63 9.31
N MET A 90 -11.19 -10.86 10.01
CA MET A 90 -12.64 -11.11 10.07
C MET A 90 -13.37 -10.71 8.79
N ALA A 91 -12.93 -9.64 8.12
CA ALA A 91 -13.44 -9.20 6.83
C ALA A 91 -12.94 -10.06 5.65
N LEU A 92 -11.90 -10.86 5.89
CA LEU A 92 -11.14 -11.63 4.90
C LEU A 92 -10.53 -10.75 3.79
N MET A 93 -10.20 -9.49 4.11
CA MET A 93 -9.75 -8.53 3.13
C MET A 93 -8.93 -7.42 3.78
N VAL A 94 -7.86 -7.00 3.09
CA VAL A 94 -7.12 -5.77 3.35
C VAL A 94 -7.22 -4.88 2.12
N THR A 95 -7.59 -3.62 2.32
CA THR A 95 -7.62 -2.59 1.27
C THR A 95 -6.53 -1.58 1.55
N ASN A 96 -5.69 -1.29 0.56
CA ASN A 96 -4.57 -0.38 0.74
C ASN A 96 -4.42 0.60 -0.43
N SER A 97 -4.18 1.87 -0.12
CA SER A 97 -3.83 2.93 -1.07
C SER A 97 -2.67 3.74 -0.49
N ALA A 98 -1.77 4.21 -1.35
CA ALA A 98 -0.65 5.07 -0.96
C ALA A 98 -0.64 6.33 -1.83
N THR A 99 0.03 7.36 -1.36
CA THR A 99 0.24 8.60 -2.11
C THR A 99 1.74 8.81 -2.32
N ALA A 100 2.15 9.00 -3.56
CA ALA A 100 3.49 9.49 -3.88
C ALA A 100 3.50 11.02 -3.85
N GLN A 101 4.57 11.61 -3.32
CA GLN A 101 4.81 13.06 -3.36
C GLN A 101 6.20 13.35 -3.92
N ALA A 102 6.33 14.44 -4.66
CA ALA A 102 7.59 14.92 -5.19
C ALA A 102 7.59 16.45 -5.35
N GLU A 103 8.78 17.02 -5.57
CA GLU A 103 8.99 18.45 -5.78
C GLU A 103 9.54 18.75 -7.18
N LEU A 104 8.94 19.73 -7.84
CA LEU A 104 9.39 20.28 -9.12
C LEU A 104 10.53 21.29 -8.94
N PRO A 105 11.35 21.58 -9.98
CA PRO A 105 12.44 22.55 -9.90
C PRO A 105 12.03 23.99 -9.54
N ASN A 106 10.76 24.33 -9.74
CA ASN A 106 10.18 25.63 -9.38
C ASN A 106 9.69 25.68 -7.92
N GLY A 107 9.85 24.60 -7.15
CA GLY A 107 9.48 24.49 -5.74
C GLY A 107 8.03 24.10 -5.47
N PHE A 108 7.23 23.83 -6.50
CA PHE A 108 5.88 23.27 -6.30
C PHE A 108 5.95 21.78 -5.98
N SER A 109 5.08 21.34 -5.07
CA SER A 109 4.88 19.92 -4.79
C SER A 109 3.80 19.36 -5.70
N ILE A 110 4.03 18.15 -6.18
CA ILE A 110 3.05 17.33 -6.90
C ILE A 110 2.85 16.02 -6.15
N SER A 111 1.70 15.40 -6.34
CA SER A 111 1.35 14.13 -5.72
C SER A 111 0.42 13.33 -6.59
N ASP A 112 0.44 12.03 -6.39
CA ASP A 112 -0.44 11.08 -7.06
C ASP A 112 -0.86 9.96 -6.11
N THR A 113 -2.07 9.42 -6.30
CA THR A 113 -2.61 8.29 -5.54
C THR A 113 -2.33 6.98 -6.28
N SER A 114 -2.03 5.92 -5.54
CA SER A 114 -1.59 4.67 -6.14
C SER A 114 -2.70 3.96 -6.91
N ASP A 115 -2.35 3.49 -8.09
CA ASP A 115 -3.14 2.55 -8.89
C ASP A 115 -2.76 1.08 -8.62
N ASP A 116 -3.75 0.17 -8.58
CA ASP A 116 -3.53 -1.27 -8.66
C ASP A 116 -3.73 -1.73 -10.11
N PRO A 117 -2.65 -2.01 -10.86
CA PRO A 117 -2.74 -2.38 -12.27
C PRO A 117 -3.42 -3.74 -12.52
N SER A 118 -3.76 -4.49 -11.46
CA SER A 118 -4.53 -5.73 -11.55
C SER A 118 -6.04 -5.52 -11.33
N ASP A 119 -6.43 -4.37 -10.80
CA ASP A 119 -7.82 -3.93 -10.82
C ASP A 119 -8.14 -3.35 -12.21
N SER A 120 -9.39 -3.50 -12.64
CA SER A 120 -9.86 -3.05 -13.95
C SER A 120 -11.04 -2.09 -13.85
N THR A 121 -11.38 -1.67 -12.63
CA THR A 121 -12.43 -0.69 -12.39
C THR A 121 -12.02 0.69 -12.88
N ASN A 122 -10.71 0.98 -12.95
CA ASN A 122 -10.13 2.20 -13.48
C ASN A 122 -10.76 3.45 -12.83
N PHE A 123 -10.93 3.42 -11.51
CA PHE A 123 -11.57 4.48 -10.76
C PHE A 123 -10.60 5.64 -10.55
N ASP A 124 -10.84 6.75 -11.25
CA ASP A 124 -10.13 8.02 -11.09
C ASP A 124 -10.75 8.81 -9.92
N ALA A 125 -10.12 8.74 -8.75
CA ALA A 125 -10.67 9.28 -7.50
C ALA A 125 -10.38 10.79 -7.34
N ASN A 126 -9.23 11.24 -7.84
CA ASN A 126 -8.73 12.60 -7.74
C ASN A 126 -9.04 13.47 -8.99
N SER A 127 -9.57 12.84 -10.06
CA SER A 127 -9.91 13.45 -11.35
C SER A 127 -8.72 14.06 -12.09
N ASP A 128 -7.53 13.47 -11.98
CA ASP A 128 -6.33 13.91 -12.68
C ASP A 128 -6.11 13.23 -14.05
N GLY A 129 -6.90 12.19 -14.35
CA GLY A 129 -6.91 11.50 -15.64
C GLY A 129 -6.28 10.11 -15.62
N GLU A 130 -5.87 9.61 -14.46
CA GLU A 130 -5.40 8.25 -14.25
C GLU A 130 -6.30 7.47 -13.29
N PRO A 131 -6.31 6.13 -13.39
CA PRO A 131 -6.88 5.28 -12.35
C PRO A 131 -6.15 5.42 -11.01
N ASP A 132 -6.92 5.41 -9.92
CA ASP A 132 -6.45 5.40 -8.52
C ASP A 132 -6.98 4.12 -7.81
N ASP A 133 -6.91 2.97 -8.49
CA ASP A 133 -7.54 1.75 -7.97
C ASP A 133 -6.85 1.26 -6.68
N VAL A 134 -7.67 0.93 -5.68
CA VAL A 134 -7.16 0.45 -4.38
C VAL A 134 -6.58 -0.95 -4.51
N THR A 135 -5.43 -1.20 -3.89
CA THR A 135 -4.87 -2.56 -3.82
C THR A 135 -5.65 -3.42 -2.84
N ILE A 136 -6.29 -4.48 -3.33
CA ILE A 136 -7.08 -5.41 -2.50
C ILE A 136 -6.35 -6.74 -2.32
N VAL A 137 -6.12 -7.12 -1.06
CA VAL A 137 -5.61 -8.44 -0.70
C VAL A 137 -6.72 -9.26 -0.05
N ILE A 138 -7.09 -10.37 -0.69
CA ILE A 138 -8.05 -11.33 -0.13
C ILE A 138 -7.31 -12.26 0.84
N LEU A 139 -7.82 -12.34 2.07
CA LEU A 139 -7.24 -13.18 3.10
C LEU A 139 -7.89 -14.58 3.12
N GLY A 140 -7.07 -15.57 3.43
CA GLY A 140 -7.52 -16.90 3.76
C GLY A 140 -8.31 -16.92 5.07
N ARG A 141 -9.15 -17.96 5.24
CA ARG A 141 -9.81 -18.16 6.53
C ARG A 141 -8.76 -18.49 7.59
N PRO A 142 -8.83 -17.88 8.78
CA PRO A 142 -7.86 -18.17 9.82
C PRO A 142 -7.84 -19.66 10.16
N LYS A 143 -6.63 -20.23 10.13
CA LYS A 143 -6.41 -21.61 10.57
C LYS A 143 -6.92 -21.73 12.01
N THR A 144 -7.97 -22.53 12.22
CA THR A 144 -8.54 -22.71 13.55
C THR A 144 -7.51 -23.37 14.46
N VAL A 145 -6.99 -22.64 15.44
CA VAL A 145 -6.25 -23.26 16.54
C VAL A 145 -7.26 -23.98 17.41
N ILE A 146 -7.41 -25.29 17.22
CA ILE A 146 -8.17 -26.14 18.15
C ILE A 146 -7.40 -26.11 19.47
N THR A 147 -7.78 -25.21 20.38
CA THR A 147 -7.25 -25.21 21.73
C THR A 147 -7.91 -26.37 22.45
N ASN A 148 -7.18 -27.46 22.69
CA ASN A 148 -7.62 -28.56 23.54
C ASN A 148 -7.86 -28.04 24.97
N ARG A 149 -9.06 -27.51 25.25
CA ARG A 149 -9.51 -27.30 26.63
C ARG A 149 -9.67 -28.70 27.24
N LYS A 150 -8.68 -29.14 28.03
CA LYS A 150 -8.81 -30.31 28.90
C LYS A 150 -10.05 -30.10 29.79
N ILE A 151 -11.15 -30.77 29.47
CA ILE A 151 -12.28 -30.86 30.39
C ILE A 151 -11.91 -31.89 31.44
N THR A 152 -11.35 -31.45 32.57
CA THR A 152 -11.15 -32.33 33.73
C THR A 152 -12.49 -32.56 34.41
N HIS A 153 -13.20 -33.62 34.03
CA HIS A 153 -14.29 -34.17 34.85
C HIS A 153 -13.67 -34.90 36.05
N ARG A 154 -13.70 -34.28 37.24
CA ARG A 154 -13.51 -35.01 38.50
C ARG A 154 -14.82 -35.75 38.81
N VAL A 155 -14.90 -37.03 38.46
CA VAL A 155 -15.90 -37.94 39.02
C VAL A 155 -15.48 -38.23 40.47
N LYS A 156 -16.24 -37.75 41.46
CA LYS A 156 -16.17 -38.27 42.82
C LYS A 156 -16.91 -39.61 42.83
N LEU A 157 -16.17 -40.70 43.07
CA LEU A 157 -16.75 -41.98 43.44
C LEU A 157 -17.06 -41.93 44.95
N ASN A 158 -18.30 -42.27 45.29
CA ASN A 158 -18.72 -42.60 46.66
C ASN A 158 -18.58 -44.11 46.88
#